data_AF-A0AAD5UG61-F1
#
_entry.id   AF-A0AAD5UG61-F1
#
_cell.length_a   1.000
_cell.length_b   1.000
_cell.length_c   1.000
_cell.angle_alpha   90.00
_cell.angle_beta   90.00
_cell.angle_gamma   90.00
#
_symmetry.space_group_name_H-M   'P 1'
#
loop_
_entity.id
_entity.type
_entity.pdbx_description
1 polymer ?
#
loop_
_entity_poly.entity_id
_entity_poly.type
_entity_poly.pdbx_seq_one_letter_code
_entity_poly.pdbx_strand_id
1 'polypeptide(L)'
;MSIECSLYGYFPDEKRKQLLSMLTAITGSEAETFCDHEIVYKPTVETVYGPQRNDDVVLSLVSPVNGIELENRSWTLVQRCQPEPPKAGQKLANHRVIHSTIVEGDVLDFMKELGYRYNQLIQLLL
;
A
#
# COMPACT_ATOMS: atom_id res chain seq x y z
N MET A 1 -8.64 6.04 -9.84
CA MET A 1 -7.57 5.25 -10.49
C MET A 1 -6.40 6.18 -10.75
N SER A 2 -5.21 5.80 -10.33
CA SER A 2 -3.97 6.55 -10.53
C SER A 2 -2.84 5.61 -10.99
N ILE A 3 -1.84 6.17 -11.64
CA ILE A 3 -0.58 5.48 -11.95
C ILE A 3 0.45 5.96 -10.93
N GLU A 4 1.03 5.01 -10.19
CA GLU A 4 2.14 5.27 -9.27
C GLU A 4 3.46 5.00 -10.01
N CYS A 5 4.36 5.98 -9.96
CA CYS A 5 5.74 5.85 -10.43
C CYS A 5 6.67 5.88 -9.21
N SER A 6 7.39 4.80 -8.94
CA SER A 6 8.19 4.66 -7.71
C SER A 6 9.62 4.19 -7.98
N LEU A 7 10.54 4.72 -7.17
CA LEU A 7 11.94 4.30 -7.10
C LEU A 7 12.26 3.98 -5.64
N TYR A 8 12.84 2.81 -5.40
CA TYR A 8 13.21 2.37 -4.07
C TYR A 8 14.74 2.31 -3.97
N GLY A 9 15.26 2.71 -2.81
CA GLY A 9 16.67 2.63 -2.48
C GLY A 9 16.83 2.24 -1.03
N TYR A 10 17.85 1.44 -0.75
CA TYR A 10 18.26 1.14 0.62
C TYR A 10 19.18 2.25 1.13
N PHE A 11 19.02 2.60 2.40
CA PHE A 11 19.87 3.58 3.05
C PHE A 11 20.20 3.15 4.50
N PRO A 12 21.47 3.16 4.92
CA PRO A 12 21.86 2.78 6.27
C PRO A 12 21.34 3.76 7.34
N ASP A 13 20.89 3.23 8.48
CA ASP A 13 20.31 4.03 9.57
C ASP A 13 21.29 5.06 10.14
N GLU A 14 22.59 4.74 10.18
CA GLU A 14 23.63 5.63 10.72
C GLU A 14 23.71 6.94 9.93
N LYS A 15 23.37 6.89 8.64
CA LYS A 15 23.39 8.06 7.75
C LYS A 15 22.05 8.78 7.69
N ARG A 16 20.99 8.29 8.34
CA ARG A 16 19.61 8.82 8.21
C ARG A 16 19.54 10.34 8.37
N LYS A 17 20.25 10.89 9.36
CA LYS A 17 20.31 12.35 9.59
C LYS A 17 20.90 13.11 8.41
N GLN A 18 21.97 12.59 7.81
CA GLN A 18 22.61 13.19 6.64
C GLN A 18 21.67 13.18 5.44
N LEU A 19 20.97 12.06 5.21
CA LEU A 19 19.98 11.95 4.13
C LEU A 19 18.85 12.96 4.29
N LEU A 20 18.26 13.04 5.49
CA LEU A 20 17.17 14.00 5.75
C LEU A 20 17.63 15.43 5.53
N SER A 21 18.84 15.79 5.99
CA SER A 21 19.41 17.12 5.74
C SER A 21 19.60 17.41 4.25
N MET A 22 20.09 16.43 3.48
CA MET A 22 20.22 16.57 2.02
C MET A 22 18.85 16.73 1.34
N LEU A 23 17.86 15.91 1.73
CA LEU A 23 16.52 16.00 1.17
C LEU A 23 15.89 17.36 1.47
N THR A 24 15.98 17.86 2.70
CA THR A 24 15.50 19.20 3.06
C THR A 24 16.19 20.30 2.28
N ALA A 25 17.50 20.18 2.04
CA ALA A 25 18.23 21.16 1.22
C ALA A 25 17.80 21.15 -0.26
N ILE A 26 17.43 19.98 -0.79
CA ILE A 26 16.98 19.80 -2.18
C ILE A 26 15.51 20.23 -2.36
N THR A 27 14.63 19.82 -1.45
CA THR A 27 13.18 20.06 -1.54
C THR A 27 12.76 21.41 -0.98
N GLY A 28 13.56 22.01 -0.10
CA GLY A 28 13.21 23.24 0.62
C GLY A 28 12.15 23.03 1.71
N SER A 29 11.87 21.78 2.10
CA SER A 29 10.85 21.45 3.11
C SER A 29 11.40 20.47 4.15
N GLU A 30 10.95 20.63 5.40
CA GLU A 30 11.25 19.67 6.46
C GLU A 30 10.52 18.35 6.21
N ALA A 31 11.06 17.27 6.77
CA ALA A 31 10.42 15.97 6.68
C ALA A 31 9.18 15.92 7.56
N GLU A 32 8.05 15.57 6.97
CA GLU A 32 6.81 15.30 7.69
C GLU A 32 6.81 13.88 8.24
N THR A 33 6.39 13.72 9.51
CA THR A 33 6.20 12.40 10.10
C THR A 33 4.76 11.97 9.89
N PHE A 34 4.56 10.82 9.26
CA PHE A 34 3.27 10.19 9.11
C PHE A 34 3.35 8.71 9.51
N CYS A 35 2.22 8.15 9.90
CA CYS A 35 2.09 6.74 10.24
C CYS A 35 0.72 6.28 9.76
N ASP A 36 0.73 5.31 8.84
CA ASP A 36 -0.49 4.72 8.30
C ASP A 36 -0.67 3.31 8.86
N HIS A 37 -1.90 3.01 9.26
CA HIS A 37 -2.33 1.65 9.57
C HIS A 37 -2.83 1.00 8.28
N GLU A 38 -2.17 -0.08 7.87
CA GLU A 38 -2.56 -0.90 6.73
C GLU A 38 -3.01 -2.29 7.17
N ILE A 39 -4.23 -2.67 6.77
CA ILE A 39 -4.81 -4.00 6.97
C ILE A 39 -4.95 -4.67 5.60
N VAL A 40 -4.26 -5.79 5.40
CA VAL A 40 -4.28 -6.54 4.15
C VAL A 40 -5.29 -7.68 4.21
N TYR A 41 -6.05 -7.84 3.14
CA TYR A 41 -7.09 -8.83 2.96
C TYR A 41 -6.83 -9.68 1.73
N LYS A 42 -7.07 -10.98 1.87
CA LYS A 42 -7.06 -11.93 0.75
C LYS A 42 -8.47 -12.45 0.49
N PRO A 43 -8.79 -12.82 -0.75
CA PRO A 43 -10.04 -13.51 -1.06
C PRO A 43 -10.22 -14.77 -0.21
N THR A 44 -11.46 -15.06 0.18
CA THR A 44 -11.81 -16.25 0.96
C THR A 44 -11.84 -17.50 0.08
N VAL A 45 -12.29 -17.34 -1.16
CA VAL A 45 -12.24 -18.37 -2.20
C VAL A 45 -11.21 -17.94 -3.22
N GLU A 46 -10.21 -18.78 -3.44
CA GLU A 46 -9.18 -18.55 -4.46
C GLU A 46 -9.54 -19.35 -5.72
N THR A 47 -9.53 -18.68 -6.86
CA THR A 47 -9.74 -19.32 -8.16
C THR A 47 -8.52 -20.19 -8.50
N VAL A 48 -8.76 -21.33 -9.17
CA VAL A 48 -7.66 -22.21 -9.60
C VAL A 48 -6.73 -21.43 -10.52
N TYR A 49 -5.42 -21.66 -10.40
CA TYR A 49 -4.42 -21.05 -11.27
C TYR A 49 -4.80 -21.21 -12.76
N GLY A 50 -4.99 -20.09 -13.47
CA GLY A 50 -5.40 -20.08 -14.87
C GLY A 50 -5.74 -18.67 -15.38
N PRO A 51 -6.09 -18.52 -16.66
CA PRO A 51 -6.39 -17.20 -17.27
C PRO A 51 -7.62 -16.49 -16.67
N GLN A 52 -8.44 -17.18 -15.86
CA GLN A 52 -9.54 -16.58 -15.08
C GLN A 52 -9.08 -15.99 -13.73
N ARG A 53 -7.81 -16.13 -13.36
CA ARG A 53 -7.24 -15.73 -12.06
C ARG A 53 -7.00 -14.21 -11.93
N ASN A 54 -8.00 -13.41 -12.29
CA ASN A 54 -8.02 -11.97 -12.04
C ASN A 54 -8.71 -11.60 -10.71
N ASP A 55 -9.41 -12.55 -10.10
CA ASP A 55 -10.24 -12.30 -8.91
C ASP A 55 -9.44 -12.50 -7.61
N ASP A 56 -8.23 -13.08 -7.70
CA ASP A 56 -7.37 -13.38 -6.55
C ASP A 56 -6.52 -12.17 -6.09
N VAL A 57 -7.03 -10.94 -6.26
CA VAL A 57 -6.28 -9.72 -5.95
C VAL A 57 -6.41 -9.37 -4.48
N VAL A 58 -5.29 -9.04 -3.87
CA VAL A 58 -5.23 -8.56 -2.49
C VAL A 58 -5.79 -7.14 -2.41
N LEU A 59 -6.64 -6.90 -1.40
CA LEU A 59 -7.13 -5.58 -1.05
C LEU A 59 -6.50 -5.11 0.26
N SER A 60 -6.28 -3.81 0.39
CA SER A 60 -5.78 -3.19 1.61
C SER A 60 -6.74 -2.12 2.09
N LEU A 61 -7.02 -2.08 3.39
CA LEU A 61 -7.59 -0.91 4.05
C LEU A 61 -6.44 -0.09 4.64
N VAL A 62 -6.34 1.18 4.28
CA VAL A 62 -5.30 2.10 4.75
C VAL A 62 -5.95 3.28 5.46
N SER A 63 -5.45 3.64 6.64
CA SER A 63 -5.93 4.80 7.39
C SER A 63 -4.80 5.46 8.19
N PRO A 64 -4.70 6.80 8.20
CA PRO A 64 -3.76 7.50 9.07
C PRO A 64 -3.98 7.17 10.55
N VAL A 65 -2.90 7.01 11.30
CA VAL A 65 -2.96 6.79 12.76
C VAL A 65 -3.16 8.13 13.47
N ASN A 66 -4.40 8.61 13.47
CA ASN A 66 -4.79 9.87 14.12
C ASN A 66 -5.52 9.67 15.47
N GLY A 67 -5.59 8.44 16.00
CA GLY A 67 -6.29 8.09 17.24
C GLY A 67 -6.25 6.59 17.55
N ILE A 68 -6.83 6.14 18.68
CA ILE A 68 -6.78 4.72 19.12
C ILE A 68 -7.93 3.91 18.50
N GLU A 69 -9.12 4.49 18.40
CA GLU A 69 -10.33 3.78 17.96
C GLU A 69 -10.30 3.51 16.45
N LEU A 70 -10.64 2.28 16.04
CA LEU A 70 -10.69 1.88 14.63
C LEU A 70 -12.00 2.27 13.94
N GLU A 71 -13.08 2.34 14.72
CA GLU A 71 -14.46 2.56 14.27
C GLU A 71 -14.71 3.98 13.75
N ASN A 72 -13.95 4.95 14.29
CA ASN A 72 -14.09 6.36 13.94
C ASN A 72 -13.09 6.83 12.87
N ARG A 73 -12.35 5.90 12.26
CA ARG A 73 -11.34 6.23 11.25
C ARG A 73 -11.94 6.28 9.86
N SER A 74 -11.47 7.25 9.06
CA SER A 74 -11.67 7.21 7.62
C SER A 74 -10.72 6.20 7.01
N TRP A 75 -11.26 5.24 6.27
CA TRP A 75 -10.49 4.18 5.62
C TRP A 75 -10.48 4.39 4.12
N THR A 76 -9.32 4.16 3.52
CA THR A 76 -9.17 4.06 2.07
C THR A 76 -9.01 2.60 1.70
N LEU A 77 -9.94 2.07 0.91
CA LEU A 77 -9.80 0.77 0.28
C LEU A 77 -8.87 0.91 -0.93
N VAL A 78 -7.82 0.11 -0.99
CA VAL A 78 -6.75 0.19 -2.00
C VAL A 78 -6.54 -1.18 -2.64
N GLN A 79 -6.53 -1.20 -3.97
CA GLN A 79 -6.06 -2.30 -4.79
C GLN A 79 -4.77 -1.86 -5.50
N ARG A 80 -3.69 -2.62 -5.29
CA ARG A 80 -2.39 -2.39 -5.93
C ARG A 80 -2.19 -3.46 -7.00
N CYS A 81 -2.25 -3.05 -8.26
CA CYS A 81 -1.99 -3.97 -9.37
C CYS A 81 -0.52 -4.36 -9.41
N GLN A 82 -0.22 -5.48 -10.06
CA GLN A 82 1.17 -5.89 -10.27
C GLN A 82 1.94 -4.80 -11.03
N PRO A 83 3.18 -4.50 -10.62
CA PRO A 83 4.03 -3.61 -11.40
C PRO A 83 4.24 -4.13 -12.82
N GLU A 84 4.38 -3.22 -13.78
CA GLU A 84 4.73 -3.60 -15.15
C GLU A 84 6.04 -4.40 -15.17
N PRO A 85 6.12 -5.53 -15.89
CA PRO A 85 7.35 -6.28 -15.99
C PRO A 85 8.44 -5.41 -16.65
N PRO A 86 9.70 -5.51 -16.20
CA PRO A 86 10.79 -4.73 -16.77
C PRO A 86 10.96 -5.10 -18.25
N LYS A 87 10.85 -4.11 -19.15
CA LYS A 87 11.12 -4.33 -20.58
C LYS A 87 12.63 -4.39 -20.82
N ALA A 88 13.07 -5.16 -21.82
CA ALA A 88 14.49 -5.25 -22.16
C ALA A 88 15.08 -3.85 -22.45
N GLY A 89 16.11 -3.47 -21.71
CA GLY A 89 16.76 -2.14 -21.80
C GLY A 89 16.12 -1.05 -20.92
N GLN A 90 15.06 -1.34 -20.17
CA GLN A 90 14.38 -0.35 -19.34
C GLN A 90 15.08 -0.19 -17.97
N LYS A 91 15.77 0.94 -17.78
CA LYS A 91 16.33 1.40 -16.48
C LYS A 91 15.41 2.42 -15.77
N LEU A 92 14.10 2.29 -15.93
CA LEU A 92 13.13 3.30 -15.51
C LEU A 92 12.45 2.91 -14.18
N ALA A 93 11.76 3.89 -13.58
CA ALA A 93 10.96 3.71 -12.37
C ALA A 93 9.95 2.57 -12.51
N ASN A 94 9.59 1.97 -11.37
CA ASN A 94 8.50 1.02 -11.32
C ASN A 94 7.19 1.75 -11.61
N HIS A 95 6.34 1.17 -12.44
CA HIS A 95 5.00 1.67 -12.71
C HIS A 95 3.97 0.65 -12.27
N ARG A 96 2.95 1.11 -11.55
CA ARG A 96 1.79 0.28 -11.24
C ARG A 96 0.51 1.10 -11.24
N VAL A 97 -0.60 0.43 -11.57
CA VAL A 97 -1.94 1.00 -11.41
C VAL A 97 -2.40 0.82 -9.97
N ILE A 98 -2.99 1.88 -9.40
CA ILE A 98 -3.64 1.85 -8.09
C ILE A 98 -5.10 2.25 -8.25
N HIS A 99 -5.99 1.42 -7.72
CA HIS A 99 -7.38 1.77 -7.50
C HIS A 99 -7.57 2.05 -6.03
N SER A 100 -8.17 3.20 -5.70
CA SER A 100 -8.48 3.57 -4.34
C SER A 100 -9.82 4.26 -4.24
N THR A 101 -10.52 4.04 -3.13
CA THR A 101 -11.75 4.73 -2.78
C THR A 101 -11.85 4.88 -1.27
N ILE A 102 -12.46 5.97 -0.81
CA ILE A 102 -12.79 6.16 0.60
C ILE A 102 -14.01 5.28 0.91
N VAL A 103 -13.99 4.61 2.07
CA VAL A 103 -15.09 3.79 2.58
C VAL A 103 -15.44 4.23 4.00
N GLU A 104 -16.74 4.20 4.31
CA GLU A 104 -17.32 4.65 5.58
C GLU A 104 -18.19 3.53 6.18
N GLY A 105 -18.41 3.58 7.50
CA GLY A 105 -19.18 2.57 8.24
C GLY A 105 -18.31 1.44 8.80
N ASP A 106 -18.92 0.27 9.06
CA ASP A 106 -18.19 -0.92 9.51
C ASP A 106 -17.43 -1.56 8.34
N VAL A 107 -16.24 -1.03 8.08
CA VAL A 107 -15.38 -1.47 6.98
C VAL A 107 -14.87 -2.89 7.18
N LEU A 108 -14.75 -3.36 8.42
CA LEU A 108 -14.22 -4.69 8.70
C LEU A 108 -15.27 -5.75 8.36
N ASP A 109 -16.53 -5.49 8.70
CA ASP A 109 -17.65 -6.35 8.32
C ASP A 109 -17.93 -6.29 6.82
N PHE A 110 -17.86 -5.10 6.22
CA PHE A 110 -17.95 -4.92 4.77
C PHE A 110 -16.94 -5.80 4.01
N MET A 111 -15.68 -5.88 4.47
CA MET A 111 -14.70 -6.75 3.83
C MET A 111 -15.06 -8.24 3.93
N LYS A 112 -15.68 -8.69 5.03
CA LYS A 112 -16.14 -10.09 5.16
C LYS A 112 -17.27 -10.39 4.19
N GLU A 113 -18.25 -9.48 4.08
CA GLU A 113 -19.38 -9.60 3.15
C GLU A 113 -18.93 -9.58 1.69
N LEU A 114 -17.86 -8.84 1.37
CA LEU A 114 -17.19 -8.90 0.06
C LEU A 114 -16.49 -10.24 -0.22
N GLY A 115 -16.47 -11.18 0.73
CA GLY A 115 -15.80 -12.46 0.59
C GLY A 115 -14.30 -12.38 0.83
N TYR A 116 -13.81 -11.37 1.55
CA TYR A 116 -12.40 -11.23 1.92
C TYR A 116 -12.17 -11.61 3.38
N ARG A 117 -11.00 -12.19 3.64
CA ARG A 117 -10.53 -12.54 4.98
C ARG A 117 -9.24 -11.82 5.30
N TYR A 118 -9.07 -11.48 6.58
CA TYR A 118 -7.85 -10.86 7.07
C TYR A 118 -6.62 -11.73 6.75
N ASN A 119 -5.60 -11.10 6.18
CA ASN A 119 -4.32 -11.73 5.94
C ASN A 119 -3.36 -11.35 7.08
N GLN A 120 -3.19 -12.26 8.04
CA GLN A 120 -2.33 -12.04 9.21
C GLN A 120 -0.82 -12.00 8.89
N LEU A 121 -0.44 -12.10 7.63
CA LEU A 121 0.95 -12.07 7.16
C LEU A 121 1.29 -10.72 6.53
N ILE A 122 1.64 -9.76 7.37
CA ILE A 122 2.65 -8.75 7.01
C ILE A 122 3.71 -8.83 8.10
N GLN A 123 4.73 -9.66 7.86
CA GLN A 123 6.04 -9.36 8.41
C GLN A 123 6.40 -7.99 7.85
N LEU A 124 6.45 -6.98 8.73
CA LEU A 124 7.18 -5.75 8.48
C LEU A 124 8.63 -6.17 8.21
N LEU A 125 8.96 -6.43 6.95
CA LEU A 125 10.32 -6.42 6.47
C LEU A 125 10.71 -4.94 6.37
N LEU A 126 11.05 -4.39 7.53
CA LEU A 126 11.99 -3.27 7.66
C LEU A 126 13.41 -3.85 7.61
#